data_AF-A0A3B1DNW8-F1
#
_entry.id   AF-A0A3B1DNW8-F1
#
_cell.length_a   1.000
_cell.length_b   1.000
_cell.length_c   1.000
_cell.angle_alpha   90.00
_cell.angle_beta   90.00
_cell.angle_gamma   90.00
#
_symmetry.space_group_name_H-M   'P 1'
#
loop_
_entity.id
_entity.type
_entity.pdbx_description
1 polymer ?
#
loop_
_entity_poly.entity_id
_entity_poly.type
_entity_poly.pdbx_seq_one_letter_code
_entity_poly.pdbx_strand_id
1 'polypeptide(L)'
;MGLWEIKPDKPTPSRYAGGMIAPFRALAAFSLGVVALLACSTHAQQTTYELDSEEGVWVEAAAPEPGTDAWTIAEARRALAADNPAKAASLLTDWLQINERTDNPWLAEAYMLRGDAYVAQGKEYKALYDYETVAKDFVGSEAFLPTLERELRVGRMYLNGLKRKFLWFRFEDASSIGIELLMRIQERAPGSQLAESAAIELADYFYRIRDLDLAAEMYSIFLVNYPRSEHRMHAMLRQIYANVARFKGPKYDSSSLVEAQELIRQFAGEYPEQAERLGITDALVARLDESAAAQMLASAEWYLRRKDPVSARFTLRRLLIRHAGTVAAAHGREILKERGWELPTPAPLPLPEALQEIMPDAEAPALQEPTPDPAKEDTQS
;
A
#
# COMPACT_ATOMS: atom_id res chain seq x y z
N MET A 1 -49.10 13.65 -8.28
CA MET A 1 -49.00 13.87 -9.74
C MET A 1 -47.60 14.35 -10.05
N GLY A 2 -46.91 13.71 -11.01
CA GLY A 2 -45.62 14.15 -11.55
C GLY A 2 -44.40 13.35 -11.09
N LEU A 3 -44.36 12.06 -11.43
CA LEU A 3 -43.17 11.20 -11.39
C LEU A 3 -42.18 11.66 -12.49
N TRP A 4 -40.93 11.93 -12.15
CA TRP A 4 -39.84 12.12 -13.11
C TRP A 4 -38.93 10.90 -13.05
N GLU A 5 -39.17 10.00 -14.00
CA GLU A 5 -38.46 8.76 -14.23
C GLU A 5 -37.29 9.06 -15.20
N ILE A 6 -36.05 9.05 -14.70
CA ILE A 6 -34.85 9.20 -15.54
C ILE A 6 -34.33 7.80 -15.87
N LYS A 7 -34.53 7.37 -17.12
CA LYS A 7 -33.90 6.17 -17.70
C LYS A 7 -32.47 6.48 -18.15
N PRO A 8 -31.49 5.59 -17.94
CA PRO A 8 -30.16 5.74 -18.52
C PRO A 8 -30.11 5.23 -19.97
N ASP A 9 -29.53 6.04 -20.85
CA ASP A 9 -29.23 5.71 -22.24
C ASP A 9 -28.16 4.62 -22.37
N LYS A 10 -28.38 3.70 -23.31
CA LYS A 10 -27.42 2.65 -23.68
C LYS A 10 -26.32 3.24 -24.60
N PRO A 11 -25.06 2.81 -24.49
CA PRO A 11 -24.01 3.27 -25.40
C PRO A 11 -24.17 2.64 -26.79
N THR A 12 -24.20 3.49 -27.82
CA THR A 12 -24.10 3.09 -29.23
C THR A 12 -22.64 2.74 -29.59
N PRO A 13 -22.39 1.65 -30.35
CA PRO A 13 -21.05 1.34 -30.84
C PRO A 13 -20.64 2.27 -31.99
N SER A 14 -19.44 2.83 -31.87
CA SER A 14 -18.77 3.63 -32.90
C SER A 14 -18.60 2.84 -34.20
N ARG A 15 -19.19 3.36 -35.27
CA ARG A 15 -18.98 2.92 -36.66
C ARG A 15 -17.82 3.73 -37.23
N TYR A 16 -16.64 3.12 -37.37
CA TYR A 16 -15.65 3.58 -38.33
C TYR A 16 -15.95 2.96 -39.69
N ALA A 17 -16.51 3.77 -40.59
CA ALA A 17 -16.37 3.62 -42.03
C ALA A 17 -14.87 3.78 -42.37
N GLY A 18 -14.24 3.01 -43.25
CA GLY A 18 -14.73 2.67 -44.58
C GLY A 18 -14.10 3.62 -45.60
N GLY A 19 -12.82 3.42 -45.92
CA GLY A 19 -12.09 4.13 -46.96
C GLY A 19 -11.43 3.14 -47.91
N MET A 20 -12.16 2.78 -48.96
CA MET A 20 -11.68 2.01 -50.10
C MET A 20 -10.83 2.90 -51.02
N ILE A 21 -9.64 2.43 -51.41
CA ILE A 21 -8.97 2.83 -52.64
C ILE A 21 -8.65 1.55 -53.42
N ALA A 22 -9.15 1.50 -54.65
CA ALA A 22 -9.07 0.37 -55.58
C ALA A 22 -7.71 0.34 -56.33
N PRO A 23 -7.41 -0.70 -57.13
CA PRO A 23 -6.08 -1.27 -57.22
C PRO A 23 -5.27 -0.83 -58.46
N PHE A 24 -3.95 -0.72 -58.31
CA PHE A 24 -3.02 -0.74 -59.43
C PHE A 24 -2.35 -2.11 -59.53
N ARG A 25 -2.61 -2.79 -60.66
CA ARG A 25 -1.91 -4.00 -61.08
C ARG A 25 -0.51 -3.62 -61.57
N ALA A 26 0.51 -4.25 -61.01
CA ALA A 26 1.80 -4.41 -61.69
C ALA A 26 2.33 -5.82 -61.39
N LEU A 27 2.34 -6.64 -62.43
CA LEU A 27 3.06 -7.91 -62.48
C LEU A 27 4.57 -7.63 -62.40
N ALA A 28 5.26 -8.31 -61.49
CA ALA A 28 6.64 -8.71 -61.68
C ALA A 28 6.91 -10.00 -60.88
N ALA A 29 7.32 -11.02 -61.62
CA ALA A 29 7.68 -12.35 -61.15
C ALA A 29 9.12 -12.40 -60.63
N PHE A 30 9.49 -13.57 -60.08
CA PHE A 30 10.80 -13.99 -59.53
C PHE A 30 11.10 -13.42 -58.13
N SER A 31 11.50 -14.19 -57.12
CA SER A 31 11.99 -15.57 -57.06
C SER A 31 11.91 -16.07 -55.61
N LEU A 32 11.54 -17.32 -55.45
CA LEU A 32 11.57 -18.09 -54.20
C LEU A 32 13.03 -18.17 -53.69
N GLY A 33 13.34 -17.44 -52.62
CA GLY A 33 14.59 -17.55 -51.88
C GLY A 33 14.27 -18.00 -50.46
N VAL A 34 14.10 -19.31 -50.26
CA VAL A 34 14.07 -19.91 -48.92
C VAL A 34 15.50 -19.85 -48.38
N VAL A 35 15.81 -18.80 -47.63
CA VAL A 35 16.98 -18.81 -46.74
C VAL A 35 16.54 -19.52 -45.47
N ALA A 36 16.83 -20.83 -45.43
CA ALA A 36 16.85 -21.57 -44.18
C ALA A 36 17.99 -20.99 -43.33
N LEU A 37 17.68 -19.99 -42.50
CA LEU A 37 18.50 -19.66 -41.34
C LEU A 37 18.34 -20.83 -40.38
N LEU A 38 19.30 -21.74 -40.45
CA LEU A 38 19.63 -22.67 -39.39
C LEU A 38 19.69 -21.88 -38.09
N ALA A 39 18.67 -22.02 -37.26
CA ALA A 39 18.77 -21.67 -35.86
C ALA A 39 19.81 -22.62 -35.27
N CYS A 40 21.08 -22.20 -35.28
CA CYS A 40 22.02 -22.70 -34.29
C CYS A 40 21.43 -22.29 -32.94
N SER A 41 20.75 -23.22 -32.28
CA SER A 41 20.48 -23.16 -30.86
C SER A 41 21.83 -23.23 -30.17
N THR A 42 22.52 -22.09 -30.09
CA THR A 42 23.59 -21.88 -29.14
C THR A 42 22.96 -22.10 -27.77
N HIS A 43 23.11 -23.31 -27.24
CA HIS A 43 22.93 -23.54 -25.81
C HIS A 43 23.98 -22.65 -25.15
N ALA A 44 23.56 -21.49 -24.67
CA ALA A 44 24.38 -20.71 -23.77
C ALA A 44 24.60 -21.59 -22.53
N GLN A 45 25.78 -22.23 -22.46
CA GLN A 45 26.24 -22.77 -21.19
C GLN A 45 26.34 -21.57 -20.26
N GLN A 46 25.58 -21.61 -19.16
CA GLN A 46 25.79 -20.65 -18.08
C GLN A 46 27.16 -20.94 -17.50
N THR A 47 28.13 -20.11 -17.85
CA THR A 47 29.47 -20.15 -17.28
C THR A 47 29.38 -19.59 -15.87
N THR A 48 29.35 -20.47 -14.87
CA THR A 48 29.46 -20.07 -13.47
C THR A 48 30.94 -19.85 -13.17
N TYR A 49 31.28 -18.77 -12.47
CA TYR A 49 32.63 -18.54 -11.98
C TYR A 49 32.62 -18.69 -10.46
N GLU A 50 33.56 -19.44 -9.91
CA GLU A 50 33.79 -19.55 -8.47
C GLU A 50 35.10 -18.84 -8.12
N LEU A 51 35.14 -18.21 -6.95
CA LEU A 51 36.35 -17.56 -6.45
C LEU A 51 37.24 -18.65 -5.85
N ASP A 52 38.41 -18.87 -6.45
CA ASP A 52 39.42 -19.75 -5.89
C ASP A 52 39.92 -19.15 -4.56
N SER A 53 39.69 -19.85 -3.45
CA SER A 53 40.05 -19.38 -2.11
C SER A 53 41.56 -19.36 -1.85
N GLU A 54 42.36 -20.05 -2.67
CA GLU A 54 43.82 -20.10 -2.55
C GLU A 54 44.49 -19.04 -3.42
N GLU A 55 44.00 -18.81 -4.65
CA GLU A 55 44.61 -17.87 -5.60
C GLU A 55 43.91 -16.50 -5.66
N GLY A 56 42.69 -16.37 -5.13
CA GLY A 56 41.90 -15.13 -5.16
C GLY A 56 41.44 -14.74 -6.57
N VAL A 57 41.44 -15.68 -7.51
CA VAL A 57 41.06 -15.49 -8.92
C VAL A 57 39.72 -16.16 -9.17
N TRP A 58 38.86 -15.51 -9.97
CA TRP A 58 37.63 -16.10 -10.47
C TRP A 58 37.95 -17.16 -11.54
N VAL A 59 37.70 -18.42 -11.23
CA VAL A 59 37.87 -19.54 -12.15
C VAL A 59 36.51 -20.02 -12.65
N GLU A 60 36.45 -20.44 -13.92
CA GLU A 60 35.26 -21.04 -14.49
C GLU A 60 34.96 -22.37 -13.76
N ALA A 61 33.82 -22.43 -13.09
CA ALA A 61 33.38 -23.62 -12.38
C ALA A 61 33.13 -24.75 -13.39
N ALA A 62 33.74 -25.91 -13.13
CA ALA A 62 33.58 -27.06 -13.98
C ALA A 62 32.10 -27.46 -14.08
N ALA A 63 31.65 -27.77 -15.30
CA ALA A 63 30.29 -28.26 -15.49
C ALA A 63 30.07 -29.53 -14.63
N PRO A 64 28.99 -29.61 -13.85
CA PRO A 64 28.77 -30.73 -12.95
C PRO A 64 28.67 -32.04 -13.74
N GLU A 65 29.21 -33.11 -13.17
CA GLU A 65 29.28 -34.41 -13.85
C GLU A 65 27.89 -35.03 -14.04
N PRO A 66 27.55 -35.55 -15.25
CA PRO A 66 26.27 -36.19 -15.50
C PRO A 66 25.93 -37.28 -14.47
N GLY A 67 24.71 -37.24 -13.94
CA GLY A 67 24.22 -38.20 -12.94
C GLY A 67 24.49 -37.82 -11.49
N THR A 68 25.21 -36.73 -11.22
CA THR A 68 25.33 -36.15 -9.88
C THR A 68 24.11 -35.32 -9.48
N ASP A 69 23.94 -35.07 -8.18
CA ASP A 69 22.91 -34.15 -7.67
C ASP A 69 23.09 -32.74 -8.25
N ALA A 70 24.32 -32.23 -8.22
CA ALA A 70 24.68 -30.93 -8.78
C ALA A 70 24.31 -30.83 -10.27
N TRP A 71 24.49 -31.91 -11.05
CA TRP A 71 24.09 -31.95 -12.45
C TRP A 71 22.57 -31.91 -12.62
N THR A 72 21.83 -32.61 -11.76
CA THR A 72 20.35 -32.62 -11.80
C THR A 72 19.79 -31.22 -11.52
N ILE A 73 20.32 -30.54 -10.50
CA ILE A 73 19.95 -29.15 -10.19
C ILE A 73 20.30 -28.22 -11.35
N ALA A 74 21.51 -28.34 -11.92
CA ALA A 74 21.94 -27.53 -13.05
C ALA A 74 21.09 -27.77 -14.32
N GLU A 75 20.66 -29.01 -14.58
CA GLU A 75 19.75 -29.34 -15.68
C GLU A 75 18.35 -28.74 -15.44
N ALA A 76 17.85 -28.73 -14.21
CA ALA A 76 16.58 -28.08 -13.87
C ALA A 76 16.64 -26.55 -14.09
N ARG A 77 17.74 -25.90 -13.69
CA ARG A 77 17.99 -24.47 -13.99
C ARG A 77 18.00 -24.21 -15.49
N ARG A 78 18.73 -25.04 -16.26
CA ARG A 78 18.78 -24.93 -17.73
C ARG A 78 17.41 -25.12 -18.36
N ALA A 79 16.61 -26.06 -17.86
CA ALA A 79 15.25 -26.29 -18.34
C ALA A 79 14.34 -25.08 -18.05
N LEU A 80 14.43 -24.44 -16.88
CA LEU A 80 13.72 -23.19 -16.59
C LEU A 80 14.17 -22.04 -17.50
N ALA A 81 15.48 -21.87 -17.69
CA ALA A 81 16.03 -20.85 -18.57
C ALA A 81 15.62 -21.02 -20.04
N ALA A 82 15.40 -22.27 -20.48
CA ALA A 82 14.93 -22.62 -21.81
C ALA A 82 13.40 -22.61 -21.97
N ASP A 83 12.66 -22.02 -21.02
CA ASP A 83 11.19 -21.99 -20.97
C ASP A 83 10.55 -23.38 -21.07
N ASN A 84 11.20 -24.38 -20.45
CA ASN A 84 10.69 -25.75 -20.33
C ASN A 84 10.42 -26.11 -18.85
N PRO A 85 9.45 -25.45 -18.20
CA PRO A 85 9.18 -25.64 -16.79
C PRO A 85 8.60 -27.02 -16.48
N ALA A 86 7.96 -27.70 -17.44
CA ALA A 86 7.45 -29.05 -17.24
C ALA A 86 8.59 -30.06 -17.04
N LYS A 87 9.67 -29.95 -17.83
CA LYS A 87 10.87 -30.77 -17.67
C LYS A 87 11.54 -30.51 -16.32
N ALA A 88 11.73 -29.23 -15.95
CA ALA A 88 12.32 -28.87 -14.66
C ALA A 88 11.52 -29.46 -13.48
N ALA A 89 10.19 -29.32 -13.50
CA ALA A 89 9.33 -29.86 -12.46
C ALA A 89 9.42 -31.39 -12.37
N SER A 90 9.43 -32.10 -13.50
CA SER A 90 9.57 -33.57 -13.51
C SER A 90 10.88 -34.02 -12.90
N LEU A 91 12.01 -33.45 -13.36
CA LEU A 91 13.34 -33.78 -12.86
C LEU A 91 13.45 -33.58 -11.35
N LEU A 92 12.96 -32.45 -10.85
CA LEU A 92 13.01 -32.12 -9.43
C LEU A 92 12.02 -32.92 -8.59
N THR A 93 10.87 -33.32 -9.15
CA THR A 93 9.96 -34.26 -8.47
C THR A 93 10.64 -35.61 -8.25
N ASP A 94 11.23 -36.19 -9.29
CA ASP A 94 11.89 -37.50 -9.20
C ASP A 94 13.09 -37.44 -8.24
N TRP A 95 13.88 -36.36 -8.33
CA TRP A 95 15.03 -36.15 -7.45
C TRP A 95 14.64 -35.95 -5.98
N LEU A 96 13.60 -35.14 -5.70
CA LEU A 96 13.11 -34.90 -4.34
C LEU A 96 12.48 -36.16 -3.73
N GLN A 97 11.79 -37.01 -4.51
CA GLN A 97 11.23 -38.26 -3.98
C GLN A 97 12.31 -39.17 -3.36
N ILE A 98 13.55 -39.09 -3.86
CA ILE A 98 14.68 -39.88 -3.38
C ILE A 98 15.39 -39.17 -2.21
N ASN A 99 15.51 -37.84 -2.28
CA ASN A 99 16.37 -37.05 -1.39
C ASN A 99 15.63 -36.32 -0.26
N GLU A 100 14.30 -36.20 -0.26
CA GLU A 100 13.55 -35.33 0.67
C GLU A 100 13.75 -35.66 2.16
N ARG A 101 14.25 -36.86 2.47
CA ARG A 101 14.50 -37.34 3.85
C ARG A 101 16.00 -37.44 4.20
N THR A 102 16.86 -36.82 3.40
CA THR A 102 18.33 -36.82 3.60
C THR A 102 18.83 -35.44 4.03
N ASP A 103 20.13 -35.34 4.29
CA ASP A 103 20.85 -34.09 4.56
C ASP A 103 21.47 -33.49 3.29
N ASN A 104 20.92 -33.81 2.11
CA ASN A 104 21.46 -33.38 0.84
C ASN A 104 21.50 -31.83 0.75
N PRO A 105 22.66 -31.21 0.46
CA PRO A 105 22.81 -29.76 0.48
C PRO A 105 21.96 -29.04 -0.58
N TRP A 106 21.50 -29.76 -1.62
CA TRP A 106 20.72 -29.19 -2.71
C TRP A 106 19.21 -29.14 -2.44
N LEU A 107 18.73 -29.64 -1.29
CA LEU A 107 17.29 -29.73 -1.00
C LEU A 107 16.58 -28.38 -1.06
N ALA A 108 17.13 -27.37 -0.39
CA ALA A 108 16.53 -26.04 -0.32
C ALA A 108 16.35 -25.45 -1.73
N GLU A 109 17.39 -25.55 -2.56
CA GLU A 109 17.32 -25.06 -3.93
C GLU A 109 16.41 -25.92 -4.81
N ALA A 110 16.41 -27.24 -4.66
CA ALA A 110 15.52 -28.12 -5.41
C ALA A 110 14.04 -27.78 -5.18
N TYR A 111 13.65 -27.53 -3.93
CA TYR A 111 12.30 -27.05 -3.60
C TYR A 111 12.03 -25.70 -4.26
N MET A 112 12.92 -24.71 -4.11
CA MET A 112 12.75 -23.40 -4.72
C MET A 112 12.58 -23.49 -6.25
N LEU A 113 13.45 -24.22 -6.95
CA LEU A 113 13.40 -24.37 -8.41
C LEU A 113 12.14 -25.13 -8.87
N ARG A 114 11.66 -26.10 -8.09
CA ARG A 114 10.42 -26.81 -8.41
C ARG A 114 9.20 -25.91 -8.23
N GLY A 115 9.23 -25.06 -7.20
CA GLY A 115 8.28 -23.97 -7.03
C GLY A 115 8.27 -23.02 -8.22
N ASP A 116 9.45 -22.56 -8.67
CA ASP A 116 9.60 -21.69 -9.84
C ASP A 116 9.01 -22.35 -11.10
N ALA A 117 9.28 -23.65 -11.28
CA ALA A 117 8.71 -24.46 -12.36
C ALA A 117 7.18 -24.56 -12.29
N TYR A 118 6.59 -24.63 -11.09
CA TYR A 118 5.14 -24.63 -10.92
C TYR A 118 4.53 -23.25 -11.19
N VAL A 119 5.17 -22.16 -10.76
CA VAL A 119 4.71 -20.79 -11.09
C VAL A 119 4.70 -20.59 -12.61
N ALA A 120 5.77 -20.97 -13.31
CA ALA A 120 5.87 -20.88 -14.77
C ALA A 120 4.79 -21.71 -15.50
N GLN A 121 4.27 -22.78 -14.89
CA GLN A 121 3.15 -23.58 -15.41
C GLN A 121 1.76 -23.03 -15.03
N GLY A 122 1.68 -21.88 -14.36
CA GLY A 122 0.43 -21.32 -13.84
C GLY A 122 -0.18 -22.15 -12.70
N LYS A 123 0.67 -22.80 -11.90
CA LYS A 123 0.33 -23.61 -10.72
C LYS A 123 0.86 -22.93 -9.45
N GLU A 124 0.60 -21.63 -9.29
CA GLU A 124 1.20 -20.80 -8.24
C GLU A 124 0.85 -21.32 -6.83
N TYR A 125 -0.40 -21.75 -6.61
CA TYR A 125 -0.80 -22.34 -5.33
C TYR A 125 -0.01 -23.62 -4.99
N LYS A 126 0.35 -24.43 -5.99
CA LYS A 126 1.18 -25.61 -5.77
C LYS A 126 2.63 -25.20 -5.43
N ALA A 127 3.14 -24.16 -6.08
CA ALA A 127 4.48 -23.63 -5.80
C ALA A 127 4.65 -23.18 -4.35
N LEU A 128 3.59 -22.61 -3.75
CA LEU A 128 3.63 -22.15 -2.36
C LEU A 128 3.96 -23.27 -1.37
N TYR A 129 3.64 -24.54 -1.65
CA TYR A 129 4.04 -25.64 -0.78
C TYR A 129 5.56 -25.83 -0.75
N ASP A 130 6.21 -25.75 -1.91
CA ASP A 130 7.67 -25.88 -2.01
C ASP A 130 8.36 -24.66 -1.40
N TYR A 131 7.84 -23.46 -1.64
CA TYR A 131 8.38 -22.24 -1.03
C TYR A 131 8.24 -22.23 0.48
N GLU A 132 7.10 -22.68 1.00
CA GLU A 132 6.83 -22.80 2.43
C GLU A 132 7.79 -23.80 3.10
N THR A 133 8.13 -24.90 2.42
CA THR A 133 9.15 -25.84 2.89
C THR A 133 10.51 -25.16 3.03
N VAL A 134 10.97 -24.39 2.04
CA VAL A 134 12.23 -23.62 2.16
C VAL A 134 12.15 -22.61 3.31
N ALA A 135 11.05 -21.86 3.39
CA ALA A 135 10.87 -20.81 4.39
C ALA A 135 10.79 -21.33 5.84
N LYS A 136 10.38 -22.58 6.05
CA LYS A 136 10.28 -23.21 7.36
C LYS A 136 11.52 -24.01 7.73
N ASP A 137 11.97 -24.87 6.82
CA ASP A 137 12.93 -25.91 7.14
C ASP A 137 14.36 -25.50 6.77
N PHE A 138 14.53 -24.48 5.93
CA PHE A 138 15.82 -24.07 5.35
C PHE A 138 16.14 -22.58 5.53
N VAL A 139 15.79 -22.01 6.69
CA VAL A 139 15.96 -20.57 7.01
C VAL A 139 17.41 -20.06 6.85
N GLY A 140 18.40 -20.92 7.13
CA GLY A 140 19.82 -20.57 7.00
C GLY A 140 20.42 -20.82 5.61
N SER A 141 19.64 -21.29 4.65
CA SER A 141 20.13 -21.61 3.30
C SER A 141 20.21 -20.38 2.40
N GLU A 142 21.08 -20.43 1.38
CA GLU A 142 21.14 -19.39 0.35
C GLU A 142 19.82 -19.25 -0.43
N ALA A 143 19.01 -20.29 -0.47
CA ALA A 143 17.71 -20.29 -1.14
C ALA A 143 16.61 -19.56 -0.33
N PHE A 144 16.84 -19.26 0.95
CA PHE A 144 15.82 -18.68 1.83
C PHE A 144 15.30 -17.31 1.34
N LEU A 145 16.18 -16.31 1.24
CA LEU A 145 15.79 -14.96 0.81
C LEU A 145 15.24 -14.94 -0.63
N PRO A 146 15.88 -15.62 -1.61
CA PRO A 146 15.30 -15.75 -2.95
C PRO A 146 13.90 -16.37 -2.94
N THR A 147 13.65 -17.36 -2.07
CA THR A 147 12.32 -17.98 -1.95
C THR A 147 11.28 -17.00 -1.41
N LEU A 148 11.61 -16.22 -0.37
CA LEU A 148 10.69 -15.20 0.13
C LEU A 148 10.38 -14.13 -0.95
N GLU A 149 11.35 -13.82 -1.82
CA GLU A 149 11.11 -12.94 -2.98
C GLU A 149 10.09 -13.54 -3.97
N ARG A 150 10.11 -14.86 -4.15
CA ARG A 150 9.14 -15.59 -4.98
C ARG A 150 7.76 -15.63 -4.31
N GLU A 151 7.69 -15.80 -2.98
CA GLU A 151 6.45 -15.63 -2.23
C GLU A 151 5.88 -14.21 -2.37
N LEU A 152 6.72 -13.17 -2.29
CA LEU A 152 6.29 -11.77 -2.49
C LEU A 152 5.69 -11.59 -3.88
N ARG A 153 6.33 -12.14 -4.91
CA ARG A 153 5.88 -12.08 -6.31
C ARG A 153 4.51 -12.74 -6.48
N VAL A 154 4.32 -13.94 -5.94
CA VAL A 154 3.03 -14.65 -5.98
C VAL A 154 1.97 -13.89 -5.18
N GLY A 155 2.33 -13.38 -3.99
CA GLY A 155 1.45 -12.56 -3.17
C GLY A 155 0.95 -11.33 -3.92
N ARG A 156 1.85 -10.58 -4.56
CA ARG A 156 1.51 -9.44 -5.44
C ARG A 156 0.57 -9.84 -6.58
N MET A 157 0.80 -10.98 -7.23
CA MET A 157 -0.11 -11.45 -8.30
C MET A 157 -1.53 -11.65 -7.75
N TYR A 158 -1.68 -12.32 -6.60
CA TYR A 158 -2.97 -12.55 -5.97
C TYR A 158 -3.66 -11.25 -5.52
N LEU A 159 -2.91 -10.33 -4.90
CA LEU A 159 -3.44 -9.01 -4.52
C LEU A 159 -3.86 -8.17 -5.73
N ASN A 160 -3.27 -8.41 -6.90
CA ASN A 160 -3.63 -7.77 -8.17
C ASN A 160 -4.71 -8.54 -8.95
N GLY A 161 -5.40 -9.48 -8.30
CA GLY A 161 -6.59 -10.14 -8.84
C GLY A 161 -6.32 -11.43 -9.60
N LEU A 162 -5.10 -11.98 -9.55
CA LEU A 162 -4.86 -13.34 -10.02
C LEU A 162 -5.71 -14.30 -9.18
N LYS A 163 -6.67 -14.96 -9.83
CA LYS A 163 -7.52 -15.95 -9.19
C LYS A 163 -6.82 -17.31 -9.15
N ARG A 164 -7.11 -18.09 -8.11
CA ARG A 164 -6.60 -19.46 -8.00
C ARG A 164 -7.17 -20.32 -9.12
N LYS A 165 -6.31 -21.15 -9.69
CA LYS A 165 -6.65 -22.09 -10.75
C LYS A 165 -7.24 -23.36 -10.14
N PHE A 166 -8.41 -23.75 -10.63
CA PHE A 166 -9.03 -25.04 -10.35
C PHE A 166 -9.37 -25.71 -11.68
N LEU A 167 -8.83 -26.90 -11.90
CA LEU A 167 -8.76 -27.54 -13.22
C LEU A 167 -8.18 -26.55 -14.27
N TRP A 168 -8.94 -26.22 -15.31
CA TRP A 168 -8.51 -25.36 -16.41
C TRP A 168 -8.88 -23.88 -16.20
N PHE A 169 -9.73 -23.56 -15.22
CA PHE A 169 -10.32 -22.23 -15.04
C PHE A 169 -9.80 -21.54 -13.78
N ARG A 170 -9.76 -20.20 -13.78
CA ARG A 170 -9.43 -19.38 -12.60
C ARG A 170 -10.69 -18.66 -12.10
N PHE A 171 -11.19 -18.99 -10.91
CA PHE A 171 -12.44 -18.42 -10.40
C PHE A 171 -12.43 -18.02 -8.92
N GLU A 172 -11.55 -18.62 -8.12
CA GLU A 172 -11.49 -18.37 -6.68
C GLU A 172 -10.59 -17.19 -6.36
N ASP A 173 -11.10 -16.27 -5.55
CA ASP A 173 -10.33 -15.13 -5.04
C ASP A 173 -9.18 -15.64 -4.16
N ALA A 174 -7.97 -15.15 -4.44
CA ALA A 174 -6.75 -15.56 -3.74
C ALA A 174 -6.12 -14.41 -2.91
N SER A 175 -6.82 -13.29 -2.76
CA SER A 175 -6.31 -12.11 -2.07
C SER A 175 -5.99 -12.38 -0.60
N SER A 176 -6.77 -13.22 0.09
CA SER A 176 -6.48 -13.65 1.45
C SER A 176 -5.13 -14.37 1.57
N ILE A 177 -4.81 -15.23 0.58
CA ILE A 177 -3.50 -15.89 0.49
C ILE A 177 -2.40 -14.85 0.23
N GLY A 178 -2.66 -13.88 -0.65
CA GLY A 178 -1.73 -12.77 -0.90
C GLY A 178 -1.41 -11.97 0.36
N ILE A 179 -2.43 -11.62 1.15
CA ILE A 179 -2.27 -10.92 2.44
C ILE A 179 -1.40 -11.76 3.39
N GLU A 180 -1.72 -13.05 3.54
CA GLU A 180 -0.98 -13.96 4.42
C GLU A 180 0.50 -14.07 4.03
N LEU A 181 0.80 -14.19 2.73
CA LEU A 181 2.18 -14.25 2.24
C LEU A 181 2.96 -12.97 2.60
N LEU A 182 2.39 -11.78 2.36
CA LEU A 182 3.05 -10.51 2.65
C LEU A 182 3.23 -10.30 4.16
N MET A 183 2.30 -10.77 5.00
CA MET A 183 2.47 -10.75 6.47
C MET A 183 3.60 -11.67 6.91
N ARG A 184 3.62 -12.92 6.44
CA ARG A 184 4.67 -13.91 6.78
C ARG A 184 6.06 -13.45 6.37
N ILE A 185 6.19 -12.77 5.23
CA ILE A 185 7.47 -12.20 4.79
C ILE A 185 7.99 -11.16 5.78
N GLN A 186 7.12 -10.31 6.33
CA GLN A 186 7.48 -9.33 7.35
C GLN A 186 7.94 -10.01 8.65
N GLU A 187 7.27 -11.10 9.04
CA GLU A 187 7.62 -11.89 10.23
C GLU A 187 8.95 -12.64 10.07
N ARG A 188 9.23 -13.15 8.86
CA ARG A 188 10.40 -14.00 8.55
C ARG A 188 11.67 -13.19 8.29
N ALA A 189 11.55 -12.01 7.70
CA ALA A 189 12.69 -11.18 7.32
C ALA A 189 12.57 -9.74 7.83
N PRO A 190 12.33 -9.52 9.15
CA PRO A 190 12.09 -8.18 9.69
C PRO A 190 13.27 -7.25 9.42
N GLY A 191 12.96 -6.00 9.03
CA GLY A 191 13.99 -4.98 8.72
C GLY A 191 14.70 -5.16 7.38
N SER A 192 14.42 -6.23 6.62
CA SER A 192 14.93 -6.38 5.25
C SER A 192 14.16 -5.50 4.26
N GLN A 193 14.78 -5.19 3.11
CA GLN A 193 14.11 -4.53 1.98
C GLN A 193 12.90 -5.33 1.46
N LEU A 194 12.93 -6.65 1.65
CA LEU A 194 11.84 -7.52 1.26
C LEU A 194 10.62 -7.36 2.19
N ALA A 195 10.85 -7.29 3.50
CA ALA A 195 9.78 -7.01 4.47
C ALA A 195 9.24 -5.59 4.32
N GLU A 196 10.10 -4.60 4.02
CA GLU A 196 9.69 -3.24 3.68
C GLU A 196 8.78 -3.24 2.44
N SER A 197 9.19 -3.92 1.36
CA SER A 197 8.41 -4.08 0.14
C SER A 197 7.06 -4.76 0.37
N ALA A 198 7.03 -5.79 1.22
CA ALA A 198 5.80 -6.48 1.59
C ALA A 198 4.86 -5.59 2.41
N ALA A 199 5.41 -4.82 3.37
CA ALA A 199 4.63 -3.96 4.23
C ALA A 199 3.94 -2.83 3.44
N ILE A 200 4.67 -2.14 2.54
CA ILE A 200 4.09 -1.05 1.75
C ILE A 200 3.07 -1.56 0.73
N GLU A 201 3.34 -2.68 0.07
CA GLU A 201 2.41 -3.30 -0.89
C GLU A 201 1.10 -3.73 -0.20
N LEU A 202 1.20 -4.24 1.03
CA LEU A 202 0.02 -4.63 1.81
C LEU A 202 -0.83 -3.41 2.18
N ALA A 203 -0.21 -2.29 2.58
CA ALA A 203 -0.92 -1.04 2.85
C ALA A 203 -1.59 -0.45 1.59
N ASP A 204 -0.88 -0.45 0.46
CA ASP A 204 -1.39 -0.03 -0.85
C ASP A 204 -2.57 -0.90 -1.32
N TYR A 205 -2.51 -2.21 -1.05
CA TYR A 205 -3.61 -3.13 -1.33
C TYR A 205 -4.89 -2.75 -0.57
N PHE A 206 -4.81 -2.59 0.75
CA PHE A 206 -5.97 -2.20 1.57
C PHE A 206 -6.55 -0.86 1.13
N TYR A 207 -5.69 0.10 0.79
CA TYR A 207 -6.11 1.39 0.25
C TYR A 207 -6.88 1.23 -1.06
N ARG A 208 -6.38 0.41 -1.99
CA ARG A 208 -6.98 0.16 -3.31
C ARG A 208 -8.37 -0.49 -3.21
N ILE A 209 -8.56 -1.44 -2.31
CA ILE A 209 -9.87 -2.09 -2.10
C ILE A 209 -10.84 -1.27 -1.24
N ARG A 210 -10.44 -0.07 -0.83
CA ARG A 210 -11.21 0.87 0.01
C ARG A 210 -11.44 0.39 1.45
N ASP A 211 -10.61 -0.53 1.94
CA ASP A 211 -10.50 -0.82 3.36
C ASP A 211 -9.60 0.23 4.02
N LEU A 212 -10.15 1.43 4.17
CA LEU A 212 -9.39 2.61 4.59
C LEU A 212 -8.98 2.56 6.06
N ASP A 213 -9.72 1.81 6.89
CA ASP A 213 -9.38 1.57 8.29
C ASP A 213 -8.06 0.78 8.37
N LEU A 214 -8.00 -0.39 7.73
CA LEU A 214 -6.77 -1.19 7.68
C LEU A 214 -5.67 -0.48 6.91
N ALA A 215 -5.98 0.24 5.83
CA ALA A 215 -4.97 1.00 5.11
C ALA A 215 -4.26 2.01 6.01
N ALA A 216 -5.01 2.83 6.76
CA ALA A 216 -4.44 3.81 7.67
C ALA A 216 -3.57 3.16 8.76
N GLU A 217 -4.03 2.04 9.33
CA GLU A 217 -3.26 1.27 10.30
C GLU A 217 -1.96 0.71 9.72
N MET A 218 -2.02 0.08 8.55
CA MET A 218 -0.84 -0.50 7.90
C MET A 218 0.18 0.55 7.48
N TYR A 219 -0.25 1.73 6.99
CA TYR A 219 0.68 2.84 6.75
C TYR A 219 1.32 3.33 8.05
N SER A 220 0.54 3.45 9.14
CA SER A 220 1.07 3.85 10.44
C SER A 220 2.17 2.89 10.91
N ILE A 221 1.91 1.58 10.86
CA ILE A 221 2.88 0.53 11.19
C ILE A 221 4.12 0.62 10.29
N PHE A 222 3.93 0.83 8.98
CA PHE A 222 5.03 1.01 8.04
C PHE A 222 5.93 2.18 8.42
N LEU A 223 5.37 3.34 8.76
CA LEU A 223 6.13 4.54 9.12
C LEU A 223 6.92 4.36 10.42
N VAL A 224 6.42 3.55 11.36
CA VAL A 224 7.12 3.21 12.60
C VAL A 224 8.28 2.24 12.32
N ASN A 225 8.03 1.18 11.54
CA ASN A 225 9.00 0.12 11.30
C ASN A 225 10.10 0.53 10.29
N TYR A 226 9.78 1.39 9.34
CA TYR A 226 10.69 1.81 8.25
C TYR A 226 10.80 3.34 8.14
N PRO A 227 11.26 4.04 9.20
CA PRO A 227 11.27 5.52 9.25
C PRO A 227 12.22 6.18 8.23
N ARG A 228 13.13 5.41 7.62
CA ARG A 228 14.07 5.89 6.59
C ARG A 228 13.78 5.34 5.19
N SER A 229 12.62 4.71 5.01
CA SER A 229 12.21 4.18 3.70
C SER A 229 12.09 5.29 2.66
N GLU A 230 12.45 4.99 1.41
CA GLU A 230 12.16 5.86 0.27
C GLU A 230 10.65 6.04 0.05
N HIS A 231 9.83 5.10 0.53
CA HIS A 231 8.37 5.15 0.47
C HIS A 231 7.73 5.96 1.61
N ARG A 232 8.51 6.52 2.54
CA ARG A 232 7.98 7.25 3.70
C ARG A 232 7.01 8.37 3.33
N MET A 233 7.38 9.24 2.39
CA MET A 233 6.52 10.33 1.94
C MET A 233 5.20 9.81 1.35
N HIS A 234 5.25 8.73 0.57
CA HIS A 234 4.06 8.08 0.00
C HIS A 234 3.16 7.50 1.10
N ALA A 235 3.72 6.79 2.08
CA ALA A 235 2.98 6.21 3.18
C ALA A 235 2.30 7.28 4.07
N MET A 236 3.00 8.37 4.40
CA MET A 236 2.40 9.50 5.13
C MET A 236 1.22 10.10 4.37
N LEU A 237 1.42 10.36 3.07
CA LEU A 237 0.40 10.93 2.21
C LEU A 237 -0.84 10.03 2.11
N ARG A 238 -0.63 8.72 1.93
CA ARG A 238 -1.71 7.74 1.85
C ARG A 238 -2.42 7.55 3.17
N GLN A 239 -1.72 7.61 4.31
CA GLN A 239 -2.34 7.59 5.63
C GLN A 239 -3.25 8.80 5.86
N ILE A 240 -2.81 10.01 5.49
CA ILE A 240 -3.64 11.23 5.53
C ILE A 240 -4.90 11.01 4.69
N TYR A 241 -4.75 10.60 3.44
CA TYR A 241 -5.90 10.41 2.55
C TYR A 241 -6.84 9.29 3.01
N ALA A 242 -6.32 8.20 3.58
CA ALA A 242 -7.12 7.14 4.14
C ALA A 242 -7.97 7.69 5.31
N ASN A 243 -7.35 8.40 6.25
CA ASN A 243 -8.03 9.00 7.39
C ASN A 243 -9.09 10.04 6.97
N VAL A 244 -8.80 10.93 6.02
CA VAL A 244 -9.80 11.87 5.49
C VAL A 244 -10.96 11.12 4.82
N ALA A 245 -10.68 10.10 4.02
CA ALA A 245 -11.71 9.39 3.25
C ALA A 245 -12.59 8.44 4.08
N ARG A 246 -12.19 8.10 5.32
CA ARG A 246 -13.03 7.35 6.28
C ARG A 246 -14.23 8.17 6.75
N PHE A 247 -14.11 9.49 6.78
CA PHE A 247 -15.18 10.38 7.21
C PHE A 247 -16.26 10.54 6.12
N LYS A 248 -17.47 10.04 6.40
CA LYS A 248 -18.62 10.06 5.47
C LYS A 248 -19.57 11.26 5.67
N GLY A 249 -19.18 12.22 6.50
CA GLY A 249 -19.93 13.45 6.76
C GLY A 249 -20.45 13.59 8.20
N PRO A 250 -21.15 14.69 8.54
CA PRO A 250 -21.49 15.09 9.91
C PRO A 250 -22.36 14.12 10.74
N LYS A 251 -22.88 13.05 10.13
CA LYS A 251 -23.65 12.01 10.83
C LYS A 251 -22.79 10.83 11.28
N TYR A 252 -21.52 10.79 10.89
CA TYR A 252 -20.58 9.70 11.14
C TYR A 252 -19.50 10.13 12.15
N ASP A 253 -18.68 9.18 12.61
CA ASP A 253 -17.59 9.48 13.53
C ASP A 253 -16.50 10.35 12.88
N SER A 254 -16.11 11.42 13.57
CA SER A 254 -15.10 12.39 13.15
C SER A 254 -13.71 12.13 13.72
N SER A 255 -13.51 11.06 14.50
CA SER A 255 -12.21 10.70 15.10
C SER A 255 -11.06 10.68 14.10
N SER A 256 -11.27 10.08 12.93
CA SER A 256 -10.32 10.02 11.81
C SER A 256 -9.91 11.40 11.26
N LEU A 257 -10.77 12.42 11.37
CA LEU A 257 -10.43 13.78 10.96
C LEU A 257 -9.43 14.43 11.90
N VAL A 258 -9.55 14.17 13.20
CA VAL A 258 -8.60 14.71 14.20
C VAL A 258 -7.22 14.11 13.97
N GLU A 259 -7.15 12.80 13.71
CA GLU A 259 -5.91 12.13 13.34
C GLU A 259 -5.33 12.70 12.04
N ALA A 260 -6.17 12.88 11.00
CA ALA A 260 -5.73 13.46 9.73
C ALA A 260 -5.13 14.87 9.90
N GLN A 261 -5.71 15.72 10.76
CA GLN A 261 -5.17 17.06 11.01
C GLN A 261 -3.74 17.00 11.56
N GLU A 262 -3.48 16.09 12.50
CA GLU A 262 -2.13 15.95 13.07
C GLU A 262 -1.13 15.41 12.04
N LEU A 263 -1.54 14.41 11.26
CA LEU A 263 -0.73 13.88 10.18
C LEU A 263 -0.41 14.92 9.10
N ILE A 264 -1.35 15.83 8.80
CA ILE A 264 -1.12 16.95 7.86
C ILE A 264 -0.06 17.89 8.40
N ARG A 265 -0.13 18.30 9.68
CA ARG A 265 0.89 19.17 10.30
C ARG A 265 2.26 18.49 10.30
N GLN A 266 2.31 17.20 10.63
CA GLN A 266 3.54 16.41 10.57
C GLN A 266 4.11 16.38 9.14
N PHE A 267 3.28 16.11 8.13
CA PHE A 267 3.69 16.07 6.74
C PHE A 267 4.17 17.44 6.24
N ALA A 268 3.48 18.53 6.59
CA ALA A 268 3.89 19.88 6.23
C ALA A 268 5.21 20.30 6.90
N GLY A 269 5.47 19.83 8.13
CA GLY A 269 6.74 20.05 8.81
C GLY A 269 7.91 19.29 8.18
N GLU A 270 7.66 18.05 7.73
CA GLU A 270 8.71 17.19 7.16
C GLU A 270 8.95 17.44 5.66
N TYR A 271 7.90 17.74 4.88
CA TYR A 271 7.93 17.91 3.43
C TYR A 271 7.24 19.23 3.01
N PRO A 272 7.72 20.41 3.44
CA PRO A 272 7.03 21.69 3.26
C PRO A 272 6.75 22.04 1.80
N GLU A 273 7.72 21.82 0.90
CA GLU A 273 7.53 22.11 -0.53
C GLU A 273 6.49 21.21 -1.20
N GLN A 274 6.41 19.95 -0.77
CA GLN A 274 5.45 18.99 -1.30
C GLN A 274 4.07 19.25 -0.72
N ALA A 275 4.00 19.61 0.56
CA ALA A 275 2.77 20.01 1.24
C ALA A 275 2.09 21.19 0.54
N GLU A 276 2.85 22.26 0.24
CA GLU A 276 2.35 23.40 -0.53
C GLU A 276 1.86 23.00 -1.93
N ARG A 277 2.67 22.22 -2.66
CA ARG A 277 2.29 21.75 -4.01
C ARG A 277 1.04 20.88 -4.03
N LEU A 278 0.82 20.07 -3.00
CA LEU A 278 -0.31 19.14 -2.88
C LEU A 278 -1.52 19.75 -2.16
N GLY A 279 -1.41 20.96 -1.60
CA GLY A 279 -2.46 21.60 -0.81
C GLY A 279 -2.70 20.92 0.55
N ILE A 280 -1.68 20.26 1.10
CA ILE A 280 -1.70 19.56 2.39
C ILE A 280 -1.14 20.51 3.45
N THR A 281 -1.85 21.60 3.66
CA THR A 281 -1.41 22.73 4.49
C THR A 281 -2.41 23.01 5.61
N ASP A 282 -2.16 24.05 6.42
CA ASP A 282 -3.09 24.51 7.44
C ASP A 282 -4.48 24.89 6.89
N ALA A 283 -4.55 25.26 5.61
CA ALA A 283 -5.83 25.48 4.94
C ALA A 283 -6.68 24.20 4.86
N LEU A 284 -6.05 23.04 4.62
CA LEU A 284 -6.73 21.75 4.68
C LEU A 284 -7.11 21.39 6.11
N VAL A 285 -6.23 21.64 7.08
CA VAL A 285 -6.51 21.44 8.51
C VAL A 285 -7.78 22.21 8.93
N ALA A 286 -7.89 23.49 8.57
CA ALA A 286 -9.06 24.31 8.89
C ALA A 286 -10.37 23.75 8.28
N ARG A 287 -10.31 23.18 7.06
CA ARG A 287 -11.47 22.53 6.43
C ARG A 287 -11.88 21.23 7.13
N LEU A 288 -10.90 20.44 7.58
CA LEU A 288 -11.17 19.23 8.36
C LEU A 288 -11.71 19.58 9.74
N ASP A 289 -11.23 20.67 10.34
CA ASP A 289 -11.73 21.20 11.61
C ASP A 289 -13.19 21.62 11.51
N GLU A 290 -13.55 22.38 10.46
CA GLU A 290 -14.96 22.71 10.17
C GLU A 290 -15.82 21.46 10.02
N SER A 291 -15.31 20.42 9.35
CA SER A 291 -16.04 19.17 9.15
C SER A 291 -16.26 18.39 10.46
N ALA A 292 -15.26 18.36 11.34
CA ALA A 292 -15.37 17.77 12.67
C ALA A 292 -16.33 18.58 13.57
N ALA A 293 -16.26 19.90 13.49
CA ALA A 293 -17.14 20.81 14.21
C ALA A 293 -18.60 20.66 13.76
N ALA A 294 -18.85 20.56 12.45
CA ALA A 294 -20.17 20.31 11.88
C ALA A 294 -20.76 18.98 12.36
N GLN A 295 -19.93 17.94 12.51
CA GLN A 295 -20.34 16.64 13.08
C GLN A 295 -20.77 16.79 14.54
N MET A 296 -20.01 17.54 15.34
CA MET A 296 -20.33 17.79 16.74
C MET A 296 -21.61 18.62 16.91
N LEU A 297 -21.81 19.64 16.05
CA LEU A 297 -23.05 20.40 15.98
C LEU A 297 -24.25 19.51 15.61
N ALA A 298 -24.11 18.68 14.57
CA ALA A 298 -25.16 17.75 14.16
C ALA A 298 -25.56 16.77 15.28
N SER A 299 -24.58 16.35 16.09
CA SER A 299 -24.80 15.53 17.29
C SER A 299 -25.58 16.31 18.37
N ALA A 300 -25.20 17.55 18.65
CA ALA A 300 -25.93 18.41 19.57
C ALA A 300 -27.38 18.64 19.14
N GLU A 301 -27.61 18.95 17.87
CA GLU A 301 -28.96 19.10 17.31
C GLU A 301 -29.79 17.81 17.40
N TRP A 302 -29.15 16.65 17.24
CA TRP A 302 -29.81 15.36 17.41
C TRP A 302 -30.27 15.15 18.86
N TYR A 303 -29.44 15.48 19.85
CA TYR A 303 -29.83 15.45 21.27
C TYR A 303 -31.02 16.40 21.55
N LEU A 304 -31.02 17.59 20.96
CA LEU A 304 -32.15 18.52 21.07
C LEU A 304 -33.45 17.91 20.52
N ARG A 305 -33.41 17.29 19.33
CA ARG A 305 -34.57 16.59 18.76
C ARG A 305 -35.04 15.43 19.63
N ARG A 306 -34.12 14.75 20.31
CA ARG A 306 -34.40 13.67 21.28
C ARG A 306 -34.88 14.17 22.65
N LYS A 307 -35.01 15.50 22.84
CA LYS A 307 -35.37 16.13 24.11
C LYS A 307 -34.36 15.83 25.24
N ASP A 308 -33.08 15.70 24.90
CA ASP A 308 -31.97 15.58 25.84
C ASP A 308 -31.16 16.90 25.87
N PRO A 309 -31.61 17.91 26.65
CA PRO A 309 -30.93 19.21 26.72
C PRO A 309 -29.57 19.14 27.42
N VAL A 310 -29.35 18.18 28.32
CA VAL A 310 -28.11 18.05 29.08
C VAL A 310 -26.97 17.65 28.14
N SER A 311 -27.17 16.60 27.35
CA SER A 311 -26.18 16.14 26.37
C SER A 311 -25.97 17.16 25.25
N ALA A 312 -27.03 17.83 24.80
CA ALA A 312 -26.92 18.90 23.81
C ALA A 312 -26.06 20.07 24.33
N ARG A 313 -26.34 20.59 25.53
CA ARG A 313 -25.57 21.67 26.15
C ARG A 313 -24.10 21.27 26.34
N PHE A 314 -23.85 20.07 26.83
CA PHE A 314 -22.50 19.54 26.99
C PHE A 314 -21.74 19.51 25.65
N THR A 315 -22.38 18.97 24.61
CA THR A 315 -21.78 18.85 23.27
C THR A 315 -21.50 20.23 22.64
N LEU A 316 -22.44 21.17 22.75
CA LEU A 316 -22.25 22.55 22.27
C LEU A 316 -21.11 23.26 22.99
N ARG A 317 -21.02 23.13 24.33
CA ARG A 317 -19.90 23.72 25.07
C ARG A 317 -18.57 23.15 24.60
N ARG A 318 -18.49 21.83 24.40
CA ARG A 318 -17.29 21.17 23.87
C ARG A 318 -16.94 21.64 22.46
N LEU A 319 -17.94 21.84 21.60
CA LEU A 319 -17.78 22.40 20.26
C LEU A 319 -17.11 23.78 20.31
N LEU A 320 -17.58 24.66 21.19
CA LEU A 320 -17.00 26.01 21.33
C LEU A 320 -15.59 26.01 21.90
N ILE A 321 -15.26 25.06 22.77
CA ILE A 321 -13.92 24.94 23.35
C ILE A 321 -12.94 24.39 22.31
N ARG A 322 -13.33 23.35 21.57
CA ARG A 322 -12.40 22.62 20.67
C ARG A 322 -12.30 23.20 19.26
N HIS A 323 -13.36 23.86 18.79
CA HIS A 323 -13.49 24.30 17.40
C HIS A 323 -13.95 25.77 17.31
N ALA A 324 -13.45 26.62 18.21
CA ALA A 324 -13.96 27.98 18.44
C ALA A 324 -14.08 28.86 17.17
N GLY A 325 -13.14 28.67 16.22
CA GLY A 325 -13.04 29.42 14.96
C GLY A 325 -13.92 28.91 13.81
N THR A 326 -14.69 27.84 14.02
CA THR A 326 -15.53 27.24 12.96
C THR A 326 -16.89 27.91 12.83
N VAL A 327 -17.49 27.82 11.64
CA VAL A 327 -18.86 28.26 11.37
C VAL A 327 -19.85 27.44 12.20
N ALA A 328 -19.61 26.12 12.31
CA ALA A 328 -20.39 25.26 13.20
C ALA A 328 -20.37 25.75 14.67
N ALA A 329 -19.22 26.18 15.19
CA ALA A 329 -19.15 26.77 16.53
C ALA A 329 -19.90 28.11 16.62
N ALA A 330 -19.87 28.94 15.58
CA ALA A 330 -20.70 30.16 15.55
C ALA A 330 -22.20 29.84 15.69
N HIS A 331 -22.69 28.83 14.97
CA HIS A 331 -24.08 28.37 15.12
C HIS A 331 -24.34 27.76 16.51
N GLY A 332 -23.40 26.97 17.04
CA GLY A 332 -23.52 26.42 18.38
C GLY A 332 -23.61 27.48 19.49
N ARG A 333 -22.90 28.61 19.33
CA ARG A 333 -23.03 29.79 20.21
C ARG A 333 -24.44 30.35 20.18
N GLU A 334 -25.04 30.47 19.01
CA GLU A 334 -26.40 30.99 18.87
C GLU A 334 -27.42 30.09 19.56
N ILE A 335 -27.32 28.77 19.38
CA ILE A 335 -28.20 27.80 20.05
C ILE A 335 -28.08 27.91 21.59
N LEU A 336 -26.86 28.09 22.13
CA LEU A 336 -26.65 28.30 23.57
C LEU A 336 -27.34 29.59 24.03
N LYS A 337 -27.20 30.69 23.28
CA LYS A 337 -27.83 31.98 23.61
C LYS A 337 -29.36 31.91 23.56
N GLU A 338 -29.94 31.38 22.49
CA GLU A 338 -31.40 31.24 22.32
C GLU A 338 -32.04 30.43 23.45
N ARG A 339 -31.29 29.47 24.01
CA ARG A 339 -31.75 28.62 25.12
C ARG A 339 -31.41 29.16 26.50
N GLY A 340 -30.77 30.32 26.61
CA GLY A 340 -30.33 30.90 27.87
C GLY A 340 -29.28 30.04 28.59
N TRP A 341 -28.49 29.28 27.84
CA TRP A 341 -27.42 28.45 28.39
C TRP A 341 -26.11 29.23 28.45
N GLU A 342 -25.41 29.12 29.58
CA GLU A 342 -24.11 29.77 29.77
C GLU A 342 -23.10 29.34 28.71
N LEU A 343 -22.50 30.35 28.08
CA LEU A 343 -21.37 30.16 27.17
C LEU A 343 -20.16 29.67 27.98
N PRO A 344 -19.36 28.73 27.43
CA PRO A 344 -18.12 28.35 28.06
C PRO A 344 -17.14 29.52 27.98
N THR A 345 -16.65 29.97 29.13
CA THR A 345 -15.45 30.80 29.20
C THR A 345 -14.26 29.90 28.86
N PRO A 346 -13.39 30.24 27.89
CA PRO A 346 -12.15 29.50 27.71
C PRO A 346 -11.39 29.53 29.04
N ALA A 347 -11.13 28.37 29.62
CA ALA A 347 -10.31 28.30 30.82
C ALA A 347 -8.91 28.83 30.46
N PRO A 348 -8.28 29.69 31.31
CA PRO A 348 -6.88 30.02 31.13
C PRO A 348 -6.06 28.73 31.00
N LEU A 349 -5.15 28.67 30.02
CA LEU A 349 -4.20 27.56 29.96
C LEU A 349 -3.48 27.51 31.32
N PRO A 350 -3.37 26.34 31.98
CA PRO A 350 -2.52 26.25 33.15
C PRO A 350 -1.12 26.69 32.73
N LEU A 351 -0.51 27.60 33.51
CA LEU A 351 0.87 28.02 33.29
C LEU A 351 1.76 26.78 33.16
N PRO A 352 2.83 26.78 32.33
CA PRO A 352 3.85 25.75 32.41
C PRO A 352 4.23 25.47 33.87
N GLU A 353 4.41 24.21 34.24
CA GLU A 353 4.66 23.79 35.64
C GLU A 353 5.81 24.59 36.28
N ALA A 354 6.84 24.88 35.49
CA ALA A 354 7.97 25.74 35.87
C ALA A 354 7.58 27.19 36.22
N LEU A 355 6.53 27.76 35.61
CA LEU A 355 6.02 29.09 35.92
C LEU A 355 5.01 29.07 37.08
N GLN A 356 4.33 27.94 37.32
CA GLN A 356 3.45 27.75 38.48
C GLN A 356 4.25 27.71 39.79
N GLU A 357 5.45 27.13 39.78
CA GLU A 357 6.35 27.12 40.94
C GLU A 357 6.92 28.52 41.28
N ILE A 358 7.10 29.38 40.28
CA ILE A 358 7.72 30.70 40.42
C ILE A 358 6.68 31.78 40.74
N MET A 359 5.43 31.62 40.26
CA MET A 359 4.37 32.62 40.41
C MET A 359 3.03 31.94 40.76
N PRO A 360 2.83 31.50 42.03
CA PRO A 360 1.66 30.72 42.43
C PRO A 360 0.32 31.47 42.29
N ASP A 361 0.33 32.81 42.27
CA ASP A 361 -0.86 33.66 42.18
C ASP A 361 -1.00 34.39 40.83
N ALA A 362 -0.19 34.06 39.82
CA ALA A 362 -0.26 34.72 38.52
C ALA A 362 -1.28 34.03 37.60
N GLU A 363 -2.34 34.74 37.22
CA GLU A 363 -3.16 34.33 36.07
C GLU A 363 -2.34 34.51 34.78
N ALA A 364 -2.31 33.46 33.94
CA ALA A 364 -1.79 33.59 32.59
C ALA A 364 -2.60 34.69 31.86
N PRO A 365 -1.95 35.61 31.13
CA PRO A 365 -2.68 36.61 30.37
C PRO A 365 -3.64 35.90 29.42
N ALA A 366 -4.91 36.30 29.45
CA ALA A 366 -5.89 35.83 28.48
C ALA A 366 -5.32 36.03 27.07
N LEU A 367 -5.52 35.05 26.18
CA LEU A 367 -5.21 35.21 24.76
C LEU A 367 -5.96 36.45 24.27
N GLN A 368 -5.25 37.58 24.17
CA GLN A 368 -5.78 38.77 23.51
C GLN A 368 -5.96 38.38 22.04
N GLU A 369 -7.16 38.58 21.50
CA GLU A 369 -7.36 38.53 20.05
C GLU A 369 -6.30 39.42 19.40
N PRO A 370 -5.64 38.98 18.31
CA PRO A 370 -4.68 39.84 17.63
C PRO A 370 -5.39 41.12 17.21
N THR A 371 -5.00 42.24 17.82
CA THR A 371 -5.41 43.56 17.38
C THR A 371 -5.00 43.72 15.92
N PRO A 372 -5.90 44.20 15.03
CA PRO A 372 -5.52 44.47 13.66
C PRO A 372 -4.37 45.50 13.67
N ASP A 373 -3.32 45.17 12.94
CA ASP A 373 -2.10 45.97 12.82
C ASP A 373 -2.43 47.40 12.33
N PRO A 374 -2.16 48.45 13.12
CA PRO A 374 -2.40 49.83 12.70
C PRO A 374 -1.44 50.31 11.60
N ALA A 375 -0.48 49.49 11.13
CA ALA A 375 0.51 49.89 10.12
C ALA A 375 0.04 49.78 8.65
N LYS A 376 -1.28 49.67 8.36
CA LYS A 376 -1.81 49.64 6.99
C LYS A 376 -2.94 50.64 6.70
N GLU A 377 -2.90 51.83 7.30
CA GLU A 377 -3.77 52.95 6.89
C GLU A 377 -3.06 54.12 6.18
N ASP A 378 -1.73 54.19 6.19
CA ASP A 378 -1.00 55.22 5.44
C ASP A 378 -0.37 54.66 4.16
N THR A 379 -1.16 54.37 3.13
CA THR A 379 -0.71 54.34 1.71
C THR A 379 -1.85 54.24 0.72
N GLN A 380 -2.92 55.04 0.86
CA GLN A 380 -3.75 55.43 -0.29
C GLN A 380 -4.20 56.89 -0.13
N SER A 381 -3.44 57.80 -0.74
CA SER A 381 -3.90 59.11 -1.21
C SER A 381 -3.45 59.27 -2.65
#